data_AF-A0A1U9K9U7-F1
#
_entry.id   AF-A0A1U9K9U7-F1
#
_cell.length_a   1.000
_cell.length_b   1.000
_cell.length_c   1.000
_cell.angle_alpha   90.00
_cell.angle_beta   90.00
_cell.angle_gamma   90.00
#
_symmetry.space_group_name_H-M   'P 1'
#
loop_
_entity.id
_entity.type
_entity.pdbx_description
1 polymer ?
#
loop_
_entity_poly.entity_id
_entity_poly.type
_entity_poly.pdbx_seq_one_letter_code
_entity_poly.pdbx_strand_id
1 'polypeptide(L)'
;MHKRIVVFLHIPKTGGVTMRRLLDRQYSKQRVFRYPAEKPMQALGQLTSAERQNIRCVYGHFRYGVHRHFHRRAVYITMVRDPLDRIVSMYYFIRSRPQNKLHHLAKRMSFSQFVTSRDPRIRAALNNHQTRMISGKRHPDLKKAIENIKRDFVVVGITDMYPNQCL
;
A
#
# COMPACT_ATOMS: atom_id res chain seq x y z
N MET A 1 28.43 -8.42 0.02
CA MET A 1 27.33 -7.59 0.60
C MET A 1 25.97 -8.16 0.22
N HIS A 2 25.13 -8.55 1.17
CA HIS A 2 23.74 -8.90 0.85
C HIS A 2 22.99 -7.67 0.32
N LYS A 3 22.59 -7.68 -0.97
CA LYS A 3 21.85 -6.57 -1.57
C LYS A 3 20.53 -6.35 -0.81
N ARG A 4 20.25 -5.11 -0.41
CA ARG A 4 18.98 -4.72 0.26
C ARG A 4 17.81 -4.93 -0.70
N ILE A 5 16.62 -5.22 -0.17
CA ILE A 5 15.37 -5.17 -0.94
C ILE A 5 14.66 -3.83 -0.70
N VAL A 6 14.05 -3.27 -1.74
CA VAL A 6 13.17 -2.11 -1.63
C VAL A 6 11.73 -2.60 -1.49
N VAL A 7 11.05 -2.16 -0.44
CA VAL A 7 9.64 -2.52 -0.20
C VAL A 7 8.79 -1.27 -0.33
N PHE A 8 8.00 -1.19 -1.41
CA PHE A 8 7.00 -0.14 -1.55
C PHE A 8 5.68 -0.59 -0.94
N LEU A 9 5.40 -0.07 0.27
CA LEU A 9 4.13 -0.23 0.95
C LEU A 9 3.09 0.64 0.21
N HIS A 10 2.40 0.07 -0.77
CA HIS A 10 1.44 0.81 -1.58
C HIS A 10 0.13 0.99 -0.80
N ILE A 11 -0.07 2.17 -0.23
CA ILE A 11 -1.32 2.54 0.43
C ILE A 11 -2.35 2.95 -0.64
N PRO A 12 -3.60 2.42 -0.61
CA PRO A 12 -4.62 2.83 -1.56
C PRO A 12 -4.89 4.34 -1.51
N LYS A 13 -4.99 4.93 -2.71
CA LYS A 13 -5.39 6.33 -2.96
C LYS A 13 -4.37 7.39 -2.52
N THR A 14 -3.09 7.04 -2.55
CA THR A 14 -1.96 7.95 -2.25
C THR A 14 -1.00 8.13 -3.45
N GLY A 15 -1.51 8.09 -4.68
CA GLY A 15 -0.67 8.25 -5.88
C GLY A 15 0.24 7.05 -6.23
N GLY A 16 0.11 5.92 -5.53
CA GLY A 16 1.04 4.79 -5.69
C GLY A 16 1.07 4.08 -7.05
N VAL A 17 0.13 4.36 -7.98
CA VAL A 17 0.22 3.87 -9.36
C VAL A 17 1.44 4.44 -10.07
N THR A 18 1.71 5.73 -9.91
CA THR A 18 2.87 6.41 -10.50
C THR A 18 4.16 5.82 -9.95
N MET A 19 4.25 5.68 -8.62
CA MET A 19 5.41 5.04 -7.97
C MET A 19 5.64 3.60 -8.46
N ARG A 20 4.59 2.79 -8.61
CA ARG A 20 4.72 1.43 -9.19
C ARG A 20 5.30 1.46 -10.59
N ARG A 21 4.86 2.38 -11.46
CA ARG A 21 5.38 2.50 -12.83
C ARG A 21 6.87 2.86 -12.83
N LEU A 22 7.30 3.75 -11.93
CA LEU A 22 8.72 4.09 -11.76
C LEU A 22 9.54 2.86 -11.32
N LEU A 23 9.04 2.11 -10.33
CA LEU A 23 9.70 0.88 -9.87
C LEU A 23 9.74 -0.20 -10.96
N ASP A 24 8.68 -0.36 -11.74
CA ASP A 24 8.64 -1.29 -12.87
C ASP A 24 9.63 -0.93 -13.99
N ARG A 25 10.00 0.35 -14.13
CA ARG A 25 11.07 0.81 -15.05
C ARG A 25 12.46 0.57 -14.47
N GLN A 26 12.61 0.69 -13.16
CA GLN A 26 13.90 0.56 -12.46
C GLN A 26 14.34 -0.90 -12.26
N TYR A 27 13.39 -1.84 -12.16
CA TYR A 27 13.66 -3.24 -11.88
C TYR A 27 13.09 -4.14 -12.97
N SER A 28 13.88 -5.14 -13.41
CA SER A 28 13.38 -6.16 -14.31
C SER A 28 12.26 -6.99 -13.66
N LYS A 29 11.32 -7.50 -14.46
CA LYS A 29 10.13 -8.24 -13.98
C LYS A 29 10.49 -9.38 -13.01
N GLN A 30 11.56 -10.13 -13.29
CA GLN A 30 12.00 -11.27 -12.47
C GLN A 30 12.56 -10.85 -11.09
N ARG A 31 12.88 -9.56 -10.92
CA ARG A 31 13.39 -8.98 -9.65
C ARG A 31 12.28 -8.27 -8.87
N VAL A 32 11.07 -8.21 -9.38
CA VAL A 32 9.92 -7.56 -8.74
C VAL A 32 8.94 -8.62 -8.25
N PHE A 33 8.65 -8.63 -6.96
CA PHE A 33 7.52 -9.37 -6.42
C PHE A 33 6.32 -8.43 -6.23
N ARG A 34 5.32 -8.60 -7.10
CA ARG A 34 4.05 -7.88 -7.01
C ARG A 34 3.16 -8.63 -6.04
N TYR A 35 3.04 -8.11 -4.82
CA TYR A 35 2.22 -8.73 -3.78
C TYR A 35 0.74 -8.72 -4.21
N PRO A 36 0.12 -9.90 -4.41
CA PRO A 36 -1.22 -9.96 -4.99
C PRO A 36 -2.28 -9.59 -3.96
N ALA A 37 -3.42 -9.10 -4.44
CA ALA A 37 -4.58 -8.80 -3.60
C ALA A 37 -5.26 -10.09 -3.08
N GLU A 38 -5.16 -11.17 -3.85
CA GLU A 38 -5.78 -12.46 -3.55
C GLU A 38 -4.72 -13.50 -3.19
N LYS A 39 -5.02 -14.31 -2.17
CA LYS A 39 -4.16 -15.40 -1.67
C LYS A 39 -2.67 -15.04 -1.53
N PRO A 40 -2.30 -13.91 -0.89
CA PRO A 40 -0.91 -13.46 -0.89
C PRO A 40 0.08 -14.37 -0.15
N MET A 41 -0.37 -15.07 0.89
CA MET A 41 0.49 -16.03 1.60
C MET A 41 0.82 -17.25 0.73
N GLN A 42 -0.13 -17.69 -0.11
CA GLN A 42 0.12 -18.75 -1.08
C GLN A 42 1.17 -18.30 -2.10
N ALA A 43 1.02 -17.09 -2.66
CA ALA A 43 1.99 -16.55 -3.61
C ALA A 43 3.41 -16.41 -3.01
N LEU A 44 3.52 -16.00 -1.74
CA LEU A 44 4.81 -15.95 -1.04
C LEU A 44 5.39 -17.33 -0.75
N GLY A 45 4.54 -18.33 -0.48
CA GLY A 45 4.92 -19.72 -0.23
C GLY A 45 5.33 -20.48 -1.49
N GLN A 46 4.86 -20.04 -2.66
CA GLN A 46 5.23 -20.61 -3.96
C GLN A 46 6.59 -20.13 -4.49
N LEU A 47 7.18 -19.09 -3.88
CA LEU A 47 8.52 -18.62 -4.26
C LEU A 47 9.57 -19.66 -3.88
N THR A 48 10.32 -20.13 -4.88
CA THR A 48 11.53 -20.92 -4.67
C THR A 48 12.60 -20.09 -3.94
N SER A 49 13.57 -20.77 -3.33
CA SER A 49 14.73 -20.11 -2.71
C SER A 49 15.48 -19.21 -3.70
N ALA A 50 15.63 -19.65 -4.96
CA ALA A 50 16.28 -18.89 -6.01
C ALA A 50 15.51 -17.60 -6.37
N GLU A 51 14.18 -17.69 -6.54
CA GLU A 51 13.34 -16.52 -6.80
C GLU A 51 13.38 -15.53 -5.64
N ARG A 52 13.23 -16.02 -4.39
CA ARG A 52 13.32 -15.21 -3.18
C ARG A 52 14.67 -14.49 -3.07
N GLN A 53 15.76 -15.15 -3.45
CA GLN A 53 17.09 -14.55 -3.51
C GLN A 53 17.26 -13.58 -4.69
N ASN A 54 16.55 -13.76 -5.80
CA ASN A 54 16.62 -12.86 -6.97
C ASN A 54 15.83 -11.56 -6.77
N ILE A 55 14.74 -11.59 -6.01
CA ILE A 55 13.88 -10.41 -5.75
C ILE A 55 14.69 -9.24 -5.17
N ARG A 56 14.46 -8.04 -5.71
CA ARG A 56 15.07 -6.76 -5.32
C ARG A 56 14.03 -5.71 -4.95
N CYS A 57 12.82 -5.81 -5.49
CA CYS A 57 11.72 -4.91 -5.20
C CYS A 57 10.46 -5.70 -4.85
N VAL A 58 9.75 -5.26 -3.81
CA VAL A 58 8.46 -5.81 -3.41
C VAL A 58 7.47 -4.67 -3.34
N TYR A 59 6.30 -4.79 -3.96
CA TYR A 59 5.25 -3.79 -3.79
C TYR A 59 3.85 -4.35 -3.86
N GLY A 60 2.90 -3.66 -3.25
CA GLY A 60 1.49 -4.02 -3.26
C GLY A 60 0.76 -3.59 -1.99
N HIS A 61 -0.48 -4.02 -1.85
CA HIS A 61 -1.35 -3.66 -0.73
C HIS A 61 -1.18 -4.66 0.41
N PHE A 62 -0.24 -4.39 1.31
CA PHE A 62 0.00 -5.16 2.52
C PHE A 62 0.24 -4.24 3.71
N ARG A 63 0.24 -4.80 4.92
CA ARG A 63 0.70 -4.07 6.11
C ARG A 63 2.22 -4.22 6.24
N TYR A 64 2.88 -3.28 6.93
CA TYR A 64 4.28 -3.35 7.26
C TYR A 64 4.65 -4.73 7.86
N GLY A 65 5.79 -5.30 7.46
CA GLY A 65 6.26 -6.60 7.92
C GLY A 65 6.55 -7.62 6.82
N VAL A 66 6.15 -7.37 5.57
CA VAL A 66 6.37 -8.31 4.45
C VAL A 66 7.84 -8.70 4.24
N HIS A 67 8.78 -7.82 4.61
CA HIS A 67 10.23 -8.08 4.51
C HIS A 67 10.67 -9.33 5.30
N ARG A 68 9.92 -9.73 6.33
CA ARG A 68 10.20 -10.94 7.14
C ARG A 68 10.21 -12.21 6.31
N HIS A 69 9.50 -12.22 5.17
CA HIS A 69 9.50 -13.32 4.21
C HIS A 69 10.70 -13.31 3.25
N PHE A 70 11.71 -12.47 3.43
CA PHE A 70 12.86 -12.42 2.50
C PHE A 70 14.21 -12.62 3.20
N HIS A 71 14.21 -12.77 4.53
CA HIS A 71 15.40 -13.02 5.38
C HIS A 71 16.60 -12.12 5.06
N ARG A 72 16.34 -10.87 4.64
CA ARG A 72 17.34 -9.90 4.19
C ARG A 72 16.97 -8.51 4.65
N ARG A 73 17.98 -7.64 4.74
CA ARG A 73 17.76 -6.21 5.02
C ARG A 73 16.81 -5.62 3.96
N ALA A 74 15.79 -4.93 4.43
CA ALA A 74 14.82 -4.25 3.61
C ALA A 74 14.80 -2.76 3.99
N VAL A 75 14.57 -1.91 2.99
CA VAL A 75 14.22 -0.51 3.21
C VAL A 75 12.81 -0.29 2.69
N TYR A 76 12.03 0.46 3.44
CA TYR A 76 10.66 0.78 3.07
C TYR A 76 10.59 2.12 2.36
N ILE A 77 9.71 2.20 1.38
CA ILE A 77 9.22 3.45 0.82
C ILE A 77 7.69 3.42 0.83
N THR A 78 7.06 4.57 0.97
CA THR A 78 5.61 4.68 0.85
C THR A 78 5.20 6.08 0.39
N MET A 79 3.92 6.20 0.06
CA MET A 79 3.26 7.47 -0.22
C MET A 79 2.08 7.59 0.72
N VAL A 80 1.97 8.74 1.39
CA VAL A 80 0.82 9.13 2.20
C VAL A 80 0.06 10.27 1.52
N ARG A 81 -1.13 10.55 2.03
CA ARG A 81 -1.97 11.67 1.59
C ARG A 81 -2.68 12.27 2.78
N ASP A 82 -3.12 13.52 2.65
CA ASP A 82 -4.13 14.05 3.57
C ASP A 82 -5.27 13.02 3.78
N PRO A 83 -5.63 12.71 5.04
CA PRO A 83 -6.62 11.68 5.34
C PRO A 83 -8.01 11.94 4.72
N LEU A 84 -8.45 13.20 4.63
CA LEU A 84 -9.76 13.57 4.10
C LEU A 84 -9.77 13.44 2.57
N ASP A 85 -8.76 13.98 1.90
CA ASP A 85 -8.64 13.86 0.44
C ASP A 85 -8.54 12.41 -0.01
N ARG A 86 -7.85 11.57 0.77
CA ARG A 86 -7.80 10.13 0.52
C ARG A 86 -9.18 9.48 0.62
N ILE A 87 -10.00 9.88 1.58
CA ILE A 87 -11.38 9.37 1.76
C ILE A 87 -12.27 9.81 0.59
N VAL A 88 -12.22 11.09 0.19
CA VAL A 88 -12.93 11.61 -0.98
C VAL A 88 -12.53 10.83 -2.24
N SER A 89 -11.23 10.67 -2.47
CA SER A 89 -10.71 9.92 -3.61
C SER A 89 -11.12 8.45 -3.58
N MET A 90 -11.19 7.84 -2.40
CA MET A 90 -11.65 6.46 -2.22
C MET A 90 -13.12 6.31 -2.60
N TYR A 91 -13.99 7.21 -2.12
CA TYR A 91 -15.43 7.18 -2.40
C TYR A 91 -15.70 7.21 -3.91
N TYR A 92 -15.16 8.21 -4.61
CA TYR A 92 -15.37 8.34 -6.05
C TYR A 92 -14.73 7.19 -6.85
N PHE A 93 -13.57 6.69 -6.41
CA PHE A 93 -12.93 5.55 -7.05
C PHE A 93 -13.77 4.27 -6.94
N ILE A 94 -14.36 3.98 -5.78
CA ILE A 94 -15.23 2.81 -5.61
C ILE A 94 -16.48 2.95 -6.49
N ARG A 95 -17.10 4.14 -6.51
CA ARG A 95 -18.26 4.42 -7.36
C ARG A 95 -17.97 4.34 -8.85
N SER A 96 -16.74 4.57 -9.29
CA SER A 96 -16.37 4.52 -10.71
C SER A 96 -15.86 3.15 -11.17
N ARG A 97 -15.79 2.13 -10.30
CA ARG A 97 -15.19 0.83 -10.59
C ARG A 97 -16.19 -0.31 -10.34
N PRO A 98 -16.93 -0.77 -11.37
CA PRO A 98 -17.93 -1.83 -11.24
C PRO A 98 -17.39 -3.12 -10.61
N GLN A 99 -16.13 -3.46 -10.86
CA GLN A 99 -15.45 -4.63 -10.30
C GLN A 99 -15.11 -4.51 -8.79
N ASN A 100 -15.27 -3.32 -8.20
CA ASN A 100 -14.98 -3.14 -6.78
C ASN A 100 -16.11 -3.77 -5.94
N LYS A 101 -15.74 -4.59 -4.94
CA LYS A 101 -16.70 -5.28 -4.06
C LYS A 101 -17.67 -4.33 -3.33
N LEU A 102 -17.28 -3.06 -3.14
CA LEU A 102 -18.11 -2.03 -2.49
C LEU A 102 -18.84 -1.12 -3.50
N HIS A 103 -18.71 -1.37 -4.81
CA HIS A 103 -19.25 -0.51 -5.86
C HIS A 103 -20.75 -0.26 -5.69
N HIS A 104 -21.56 -1.32 -5.65
CA HIS A 104 -23.02 -1.20 -5.56
C HIS A 104 -23.48 -0.47 -4.29
N LEU A 105 -22.78 -0.67 -3.16
CA LEU A 105 -23.08 0.02 -1.91
C LEU A 105 -22.75 1.52 -2.02
N ALA A 106 -21.54 1.85 -2.47
CA ALA A 106 -21.11 3.23 -2.60
C ALA A 106 -21.94 4.02 -3.63
N LYS A 107 -22.43 3.36 -4.69
CA LYS A 107 -23.26 3.99 -5.73
C LYS A 107 -24.62 4.46 -5.19
N ARG A 108 -25.15 3.78 -4.18
CA ARG A 108 -26.44 4.04 -3.52
C ARG A 108 -26.34 4.98 -2.32
N MET A 109 -25.13 5.31 -1.89
CA MET A 109 -24.87 6.20 -0.75
C MET A 109 -24.42 7.57 -1.23
N SER A 110 -24.91 8.64 -0.61
CA SER A 110 -24.26 9.95 -0.66
C SER A 110 -22.87 9.88 0.00
N PHE A 111 -22.04 10.89 -0.21
CA PHE A 111 -20.72 10.94 0.44
C PHE A 111 -20.85 10.92 1.97
N SER A 112 -21.78 11.70 2.53
CA SER A 112 -22.07 11.74 3.96
C SER A 112 -22.49 10.38 4.51
N GLN A 113 -23.41 9.69 3.82
CA GLN A 113 -23.82 8.33 4.20
C GLN A 113 -22.67 7.33 4.15
N PHE A 114 -21.76 7.48 3.17
CA PHE A 114 -20.62 6.59 3.03
C PHE A 114 -19.61 6.78 4.17
N VAL A 115 -19.27 8.02 4.53
CA VAL A 115 -18.28 8.29 5.60
C VAL A 115 -18.82 8.03 7.00
N THR A 116 -20.13 8.14 7.20
CA THR A 116 -20.82 7.83 8.47
C THR A 116 -21.29 6.38 8.56
N SER A 117 -21.08 5.57 7.52
CA SER A 117 -21.55 4.19 7.46
C SER A 117 -21.02 3.32 8.60
N ARG A 118 -21.91 2.50 9.18
CA ARG A 118 -21.56 1.50 10.19
C ARG A 118 -21.07 0.17 9.60
N ASP A 119 -21.13 0.01 8.27
CA ASP A 119 -20.67 -1.21 7.60
C ASP A 119 -19.16 -1.44 7.85
N PRO A 120 -18.77 -2.58 8.45
CA PRO A 120 -17.38 -2.85 8.79
C PRO A 120 -16.46 -2.88 7.55
N ARG A 121 -17.00 -3.24 6.38
CA ARG A 121 -16.24 -3.28 5.11
C ARG A 121 -15.85 -1.87 4.66
N ILE A 122 -16.75 -0.91 4.82
CA ILE A 122 -16.50 0.51 4.51
C ILE A 122 -15.55 1.09 5.57
N ARG A 123 -15.86 0.92 6.85
CA ARG A 123 -15.05 1.45 7.96
C ARG A 123 -13.60 0.97 7.92
N ALA A 124 -13.35 -0.28 7.52
CA ALA A 124 -12.00 -0.82 7.37
C ALA A 124 -11.19 -0.17 6.23
N ALA A 125 -11.84 0.44 5.23
CA ALA A 125 -11.16 1.19 4.18
C ALA A 125 -10.88 2.65 4.59
N LEU A 126 -11.71 3.22 5.47
CA LEU A 126 -11.64 4.64 5.85
C LEU A 126 -10.81 4.87 7.12
N ASN A 127 -11.17 4.23 8.22
CA ASN A 127 -10.68 4.58 9.55
C ASN A 127 -9.20 4.23 9.72
N ASN A 128 -8.38 5.25 9.92
CA ASN A 128 -6.94 5.17 10.22
C ASN A 128 -6.20 4.15 9.34
N HIS A 129 -6.58 4.06 8.06
CA HIS A 129 -6.09 3.03 7.15
C HIS A 129 -4.58 3.17 6.92
N GLN A 130 -4.09 4.39 6.73
CA GLN A 130 -2.66 4.66 6.55
C GLN A 130 -1.86 4.20 7.79
N THR A 131 -2.31 4.60 8.99
CA THR A 131 -1.73 4.17 10.27
C THR A 131 -1.74 2.65 10.43
N ARG A 132 -2.84 1.98 10.10
CA ARG A 132 -2.97 0.52 10.18
C ARG A 132 -1.99 -0.19 9.22
N MET A 133 -1.81 0.34 8.01
CA MET A 133 -0.86 -0.22 7.05
C MET A 133 0.59 -0.05 7.52
N ILE A 134 0.95 1.15 7.98
CA ILE A 134 2.33 1.49 8.37
C ILE A 134 2.72 0.84 9.71
N SER A 135 1.81 0.75 10.67
CA SER A 135 2.06 0.08 11.95
C SER A 135 2.28 -1.43 11.83
N GLY A 136 1.75 -2.07 10.78
CA GLY A 136 1.78 -3.53 10.64
C GLY A 136 0.67 -4.25 11.42
N LYS A 137 -0.17 -3.52 12.17
CA LYS A 137 -1.11 -4.09 13.13
C LYS A 137 -2.52 -4.28 12.55
N ARG A 138 -3.33 -5.13 13.20
CA ARG A 138 -4.75 -5.31 12.84
C ARG A 138 -5.54 -4.03 13.14
N HIS A 139 -5.29 -3.42 14.30
CA HIS A 139 -5.85 -2.14 14.73
C HIS A 139 -4.83 -1.02 14.50
N PRO A 140 -5.26 0.23 14.22
CA PRO A 140 -4.34 1.33 14.02
C PRO A 140 -3.57 1.65 15.30
N ASP A 141 -2.25 1.80 15.17
CA ASP A 141 -1.34 2.16 16.25
C ASP A 141 -0.42 3.28 15.77
N LEU A 142 -0.67 4.51 16.22
CA LEU A 142 0.04 5.69 15.76
C LEU A 142 1.50 5.68 16.18
N LYS A 143 1.77 5.36 17.44
CA LYS A 143 3.14 5.29 17.98
C LYS A 143 3.94 4.27 17.17
N LYS A 144 3.37 3.09 16.93
CA LYS A 144 4.05 2.06 16.15
C LYS A 144 4.27 2.45 14.69
N ALA A 145 3.31 3.13 14.07
CA ALA A 145 3.46 3.64 12.71
C ALA A 145 4.63 4.64 12.62
N ILE A 146 4.73 5.58 13.55
CA ILE A 146 5.82 6.57 13.61
C ILE A 146 7.17 5.88 13.87
N GLU A 147 7.23 4.93 14.81
CA GLU A 147 8.44 4.13 15.06
C GLU A 147 8.92 3.40 13.80
N ASN A 148 7.99 2.75 13.08
CA ASN A 148 8.34 2.04 11.85
C ASN A 148 8.84 3.01 10.78
N ILE A 149 8.18 4.18 10.60
CA ILE A 149 8.64 5.23 9.67
C ILE A 149 10.07 5.64 9.99
N LYS A 150 10.34 6.06 11.23
CA LYS A 150 11.66 6.54 11.65
C LYS A 150 12.75 5.49 11.51
N ARG A 151 12.42 4.21 11.72
CA ARG A 151 13.38 3.12 11.69
C ARG A 151 13.70 2.61 10.29
N ASP A 152 12.67 2.37 9.46
CA ASP A 152 12.83 1.55 8.25
C ASP A 152 12.43 2.26 6.96
N PHE A 153 11.69 3.37 7.02
CA PHE A 153 11.23 4.07 5.82
C PHE A 153 12.28 5.10 5.40
N VAL A 154 12.96 4.84 4.30
CA VAL A 154 13.97 5.76 3.76
C VAL A 154 13.33 6.94 3.04
N VAL A 155 12.09 6.78 2.56
CA VAL A 155 11.28 7.85 1.96
C VAL A 155 9.81 7.65 2.31
N VAL A 156 9.16 8.72 2.75
CA VAL A 156 7.71 8.84 2.87
C VAL A 156 7.28 10.06 2.07
N GLY A 157 6.79 9.84 0.84
CA GLY A 157 6.31 10.94 0.01
C GLY A 157 4.89 11.35 0.40
N ILE A 158 4.54 12.60 0.12
CA ILE A 158 3.20 13.15 0.32
C ILE A 158 2.60 13.40 -1.07
N THR A 159 1.38 12.89 -1.30
CA THR A 159 0.74 12.91 -2.62
C THR A 159 0.64 14.33 -3.19
N ASP A 160 0.28 15.29 -2.34
CA ASP A 160 0.02 16.67 -2.74
C ASP A 160 1.32 17.51 -2.83
N MET A 161 2.45 16.93 -2.43
CA MET A 161 3.80 17.48 -2.65
C MET A 161 4.48 16.88 -3.89
N TYR A 162 3.72 16.31 -4.83
CA TYR A 162 4.18 16.19 -6.21
C TYR A 162 3.89 17.53 -6.90
N PRO A 163 4.81 18.51 -6.90
CA PRO A 163 4.67 19.63 -7.81
C PRO A 163 4.69 19.08 -9.24
N ASN A 164 4.00 19.79 -10.13
CA ASN A 164 4.08 19.66 -11.58
C ASN A 164 5.54 19.78 -12.08
N GLN A 165 6.35 18.75 -11.87
CA GLN A 165 7.72 18.65 -12.35
C GLN A 165 7.93 17.25 -12.90
N CYS A 166 7.33 17.02 -14.07
CA CYS A 166 7.66 16.01 -15.08
C CYS A 166 6.71 16.25 -16.27
N LEU A 167 6.87 17.42 -16.91
CA LEU A 167 6.67 17.54 -18.35
C LEU A 167 8.07 17.58 -18.96
#